data_AF-A0A6V7KYB5-F1
#
_entry.id   AF-A0A6V7KYB5-F1
#
_cell.length_a   1.000
_cell.length_b   1.000
_cell.length_c   1.000
_cell.angle_alpha   90.00
_cell.angle_beta   90.00
_cell.angle_gamma   90.00
#
_symmetry.space_group_name_H-M   'P 1'
#
loop_
_entity.id
_entity.type
_entity.pdbx_description
1 polymer ?
#
loop_
_entity_poly.entity_id
_entity_poly.type
_entity_poly.pdbx_seq_one_letter_code
_entity_poly.pdbx_strand_id
1 'polypeptide(L)' 'DGRKLGFGGMHGIPMVASSPVRHESPIGMTPLEVQAYQPPWKALSDFALHTDLDRMDPNAPSFHHLVSQ' A
#
# COMPACT_ATOMS: atom_id res chain seq x y z
N ASP A 1 18.63 -48.92 2.06
CA ASP A 1 18.21 -48.73 0.65
C ASP A 1 17.38 -47.47 0.42
N GLY A 2 18.04 -46.35 0.13
CA GLY A 2 17.39 -45.11 -0.26
C GLY A 2 17.17 -45.09 -1.77
N ARG A 3 15.94 -45.38 -2.21
CA ARG A 3 15.57 -45.28 -3.63
C ARG A 3 15.59 -43.81 -4.05
N LYS A 4 16.71 -43.36 -4.61
CA LYS A 4 16.79 -42.13 -5.42
C LYS A 4 15.79 -42.28 -6.56
N LEU A 5 14.69 -41.55 -6.50
CA LEU A 5 13.79 -41.37 -7.65
C LEU A 5 14.65 -40.79 -8.79
N GLY A 6 14.86 -41.61 -9.82
CA GLY A 6 15.73 -41.29 -10.95
C GLY A 6 15.07 -40.29 -11.87
N PHE A 7 15.61 -39.07 -11.92
CA PHE A 7 15.17 -38.00 -12.83
C PHE A 7 15.74 -38.16 -14.27
N GLY A 8 16.14 -39.38 -14.66
CA GLY A 8 16.93 -39.65 -15.87
C GLY A 8 16.18 -39.63 -17.20
N GLY A 9 14.85 -39.43 -17.21
CA GLY A 9 14.03 -39.44 -18.42
C GLY A 9 13.23 -38.16 -18.67
N MET A 10 13.38 -37.15 -17.82
CA MET A 10 12.56 -35.94 -17.88
C MET A 10 13.20 -34.92 -18.83
N HIS A 11 12.71 -34.88 -20.06
CA HIS A 11 13.00 -33.83 -21.04
C HIS A 11 12.16 -32.58 -20.69
N GLY A 12 12.59 -31.87 -19.65
CA GLY A 12 11.91 -30.68 -19.15
C GLY A 12 12.31 -29.40 -19.91
N ILE A 13 11.42 -28.41 -19.91
CA ILE A 13 11.71 -27.08 -20.44
C ILE A 13 12.55 -26.33 -19.39
N PRO A 14 13.73 -25.78 -19.74
CA PRO A 14 14.50 -24.96 -18.81
C PRO A 14 13.72 -23.68 -18.52
N MET A 15 13.49 -23.40 -17.23
CA MET A 15 12.81 -22.19 -16.78
C MET A 15 13.79 -21.30 -16.03
N VAL A 16 13.61 -19.98 -16.18
CA VAL A 16 14.30 -18.99 -15.36
C VAL A 16 13.31 -18.45 -14.34
N ALA A 17 13.69 -18.40 -13.06
CA ALA A 17 12.83 -17.85 -12.02
C ALA A 17 12.57 -16.37 -12.28
N SER A 18 11.31 -15.96 -12.26
CA SER A 18 10.92 -14.55 -12.36
C SER A 18 10.98 -13.86 -11.00
N SER A 19 11.02 -12.53 -11.02
CA SER A 19 10.96 -11.71 -9.81
C SER A 19 9.67 -11.97 -9.00
N PRO A 20 9.69 -11.73 -7.67
CA PRO A 20 8.51 -11.94 -6.81
C PRO A 20 7.31 -11.12 -7.29
N VAL A 21 6.16 -11.79 -7.42
CA VAL A 21 4.89 -11.16 -7.83
C VAL A 21 4.10 -10.80 -6.58
N ARG A 22 3.56 -9.58 -6.50
CA ARG A 22 2.66 -9.16 -5.42
C ARG A 22 1.31 -9.85 -5.57
N HIS A 23 0.75 -10.32 -4.46
CA HIS A 23 -0.58 -10.93 -4.40
C HIS A 23 -1.61 -9.85 -4.08
N GLU A 24 -2.10 -9.14 -5.11
CA GLU A 24 -3.19 -8.17 -4.96
C GLU A 24 -4.54 -8.92 -5.07
N SER A 25 -5.50 -8.61 -4.18
CA SER A 25 -6.79 -9.28 -4.02
C SER A 25 -7.66 -9.32 -5.30
N PRO A 26 -8.54 -10.33 -5.48
CA PRO A 26 -9.32 -10.51 -6.69
C PRO A 26 -10.59 -9.63 -6.66
N ILE A 27 -10.43 -8.32 -6.81
CA ILE A 27 -11.57 -7.42 -7.01
C ILE A 27 -11.31 -6.61 -8.27
N GLY A 28 -11.83 -7.12 -9.40
CA GLY A 28 -12.15 -6.33 -10.58
C GLY A 28 -10.97 -5.79 -11.37
N MET A 29 -10.94 -6.11 -12.66
CA MET A 29 -10.11 -5.44 -13.65
C MET A 29 -10.53 -3.98 -13.83
N THR A 30 -10.15 -3.13 -12.89
CA THR A 30 -9.94 -1.70 -13.09
C THR A 30 -8.49 -1.45 -12.71
N PRO A 31 -7.65 -0.86 -13.59
CA PRO A 31 -6.34 -0.40 -13.16
C PRO A 31 -6.56 0.57 -12.00
N LEU A 32 -6.12 0.19 -10.80
CA LEU A 32 -6.00 1.14 -9.71
C LEU A 32 -4.84 2.06 -10.08
N GLU A 33 -5.12 3.08 -10.89
CA GLU A 33 -4.31 4.28 -10.82
C GLU A 33 -4.40 4.73 -9.36
N VAL A 34 -3.30 4.61 -8.62
CA VAL A 34 -3.19 5.23 -7.30
C VAL A 34 -3.17 6.74 -7.57
N GLN A 35 -4.34 7.34 -7.76
CA GLN A 35 -4.48 8.76 -8.12
C GLN A 35 -4.15 9.67 -6.94
N ALA A 36 -4.37 9.20 -5.71
CA ALA A 36 -3.91 9.84 -4.48
C ALA A 36 -4.03 8.86 -3.31
N TYR A 37 -3.23 9.05 -2.27
CA TYR A 37 -3.52 8.47 -0.95
C TYR A 37 -4.94 8.91 -0.53
N GLN A 38 -5.75 8.03 0.06
CA GLN A 38 -7.03 8.46 0.64
C GLN A 38 -6.77 9.17 1.99
N PRO A 39 -7.51 10.25 2.34
CA PRO A 39 -7.20 11.13 3.47
C PRO A 39 -7.43 10.44 4.83
N PRO A 40 -6.63 10.78 5.86
CA PRO A 40 -6.76 12.06 6.58
C PRO A 40 -5.72 13.13 6.22
N TRP A 41 -4.71 12.77 5.42
CA TRP A 41 -3.57 13.65 5.12
C TRP A 41 -3.99 14.97 4.46
N LYS A 42 -5.09 15.01 3.69
CA LYS A 42 -5.58 16.26 3.10
C LYS A 42 -6.02 17.25 4.18
N ALA A 43 -6.78 16.79 5.17
CA ALA A 43 -7.22 17.63 6.28
C ALA A 43 -6.01 18.11 7.12
N LEU A 44 -5.03 17.24 7.33
CA LEU A 44 -3.76 17.59 7.98
C LEU A 44 -3.01 18.68 7.21
N SER A 45 -2.89 18.53 5.88
CA SER A 45 -2.25 19.51 5.01
C SER A 45 -2.99 20.84 5.00
N ASP A 46 -4.32 20.82 4.82
CA ASP A 46 -5.15 22.02 4.82
C ASP A 46 -5.07 22.73 6.18
N PHE A 47 -5.07 21.98 7.28
CA PHE A 47 -4.93 22.56 8.61
C PHE A 47 -3.57 23.25 8.79
N ALA A 48 -2.47 22.61 8.39
CA ALA A 48 -1.13 23.19 8.51
C ALA A 48 -0.95 24.47 7.65
N LEU A 49 -1.61 24.55 6.50
CA LEU A 49 -1.52 25.72 5.61
C LEU A 49 -2.31 26.93 6.12
N HIS A 50 -3.40 26.71 6.85
CA HIS A 50 -4.32 27.77 7.28
C HIS A 50 -4.25 28.11 8.77
N THR A 51 -3.46 27.36 9.55
CA THR A 51 -3.35 27.56 10.99
C THR A 51 -2.02 28.22 11.35
N ASP A 52 -2.08 29.32 12.09
CA ASP A 52 -0.93 29.92 12.74
C ASP A 52 -0.52 29.05 13.94
N LEU A 53 0.42 28.13 13.70
CA LEU A 53 0.88 27.14 14.67
C LEU A 53 1.44 27.77 15.96
N ASP A 54 2.01 28.98 15.87
CA ASP A 54 2.58 29.68 17.03
C ASP A 54 1.51 30.21 17.99
N ARG A 55 0.26 30.34 17.52
CA ARG A 55 -0.88 30.84 18.29
C ARG A 55 -2.00 29.81 18.45
N MET A 56 -1.74 28.58 18.02
CA MET A 56 -2.74 27.54 17.96
C MET A 56 -3.15 27.09 19.37
N ASP A 57 -4.44 27.21 19.68
CA ASP A 57 -5.06 26.65 20.88
C ASP A 57 -5.51 25.20 20.60
N PRO A 58 -5.02 24.19 21.35
CA PRO A 58 -5.46 22.80 21.21
C PRO A 58 -6.96 22.57 21.48
N ASN A 59 -7.67 23.49 22.12
CA ASN A 59 -9.12 23.41 22.32
C ASN A 59 -9.92 24.09 21.18
N ALA A 60 -9.24 24.64 20.17
CA ALA A 60 -9.89 25.29 19.07
C ALA A 60 -10.72 24.29 18.23
N PRO A 61 -11.90 24.69 17.73
CA PRO A 61 -12.76 23.82 16.91
C PRO A 61 -12.06 23.24 15.67
N SER A 62 -11.13 23.99 15.07
CA SER A 62 -10.38 23.56 13.89
C SER A 62 -9.50 22.35 14.16
N PHE A 63 -8.87 22.29 15.35
CA PHE A 63 -8.06 21.14 15.75
C PHE A 63 -8.93 19.92 16.10
N HIS A 64 -10.07 20.13 16.76
CA HIS A 64 -11.01 19.04 17.03
C HIS A 64 -11.56 18.42 15.74
N HIS A 65 -11.91 19.24 14.75
CA HIS A 65 -12.36 18.76 13.44
C HIS A 65 -11.29 18.00 12.66
N LEU A 66 -10.01 18.36 12.86
CA LEU A 66 -8.89 17.66 12.24
C LEU A 66 -8.69 16.26 12.83
N VAL A 67 -8.77 16.13 14.16
CA VAL A 67 -8.53 14.87 14.86
C VAL A 67 -9.72 13.91 14.73
N SER A 68 -10.92 14.41 14.43
CA SER A 68 -12.12 13.60 14.22
C SER A 68 -12.30 13.07 12.80
N GLN A 69 -11.32 13.25 11.91
CA GLN A 69 -11.30 12.67 10.55
C GLN A 69 -10.86 11.20 10.58
#